data_AF-A0A1S2LHF1-F1
#
_entry.id   AF-A0A1S2LHF1-F1
#
_cell.length_a   1.000
_cell.length_b   1.000
_cell.length_c   1.000
_cell.angle_alpha   90.00
_cell.angle_beta   90.00
_cell.angle_gamma   90.00
#
_symmetry.space_group_name_H-M   'P 1'
#
loop_
_entity.id
_entity.type
_entity.pdbx_description
1 polymer ?
#
loop_
_entity_poly.entity_id
_entity_poly.type
_entity_poly.pdbx_seq_one_letter_code
_entity_poly.pdbx_strand_id
1 'polypeptide(L)'
;MYCHKCGAGIHKESRYCSNCGAKVETVSSTSKNYRRTPWVLPVVTFFAAFVVIGSYYILETNASNDLEDLLLEGEKWALEGELLLAKRDFEKVLEKRPNHIAAAFNLEIVERGLHYKGLIDKAVRYGELRQFDEGLRILDELERELANEDGLFFDRLKEQHTLKTASLTVENVGEDKHAFEELVLLFEKIENYTSEEAIQTAEVLKRKIIENTTEHGKYYLEKNQFTEAEAEFKLGLSYEPTNENLLAYKEAVKNQRIAFEKEEQKRLDKALTKAAEEEDLNWTKAVKPLTVEFKYDQGELHVWGEVKNVGTRPISEIDIHYAIFDDEGNQLTISVTGVTTEILMPNETGYFEEYLLISETVVHVEIIDYFWSVK
;
A
#
# COMPACT_ATOMS: atom_id res chain seq x y z
N MET A 1 -12.45 61.07 -113.38
CA MET A 1 -13.53 60.38 -112.64
C MET A 1 -14.67 60.15 -113.63
N TYR A 2 -15.49 59.12 -113.49
CA TYR A 2 -16.64 58.90 -114.39
C TYR A 2 -17.95 59.23 -113.66
N CYS A 3 -18.96 59.71 -114.38
CA CYS A 3 -20.27 60.01 -113.80
C CYS A 3 -20.97 58.72 -113.36
N HIS A 4 -21.41 58.64 -112.10
CA HIS A 4 -22.16 57.49 -111.59
C HIS A 4 -23.52 57.28 -112.27
N LYS A 5 -24.07 58.31 -112.92
CA LYS A 5 -25.35 58.23 -113.66
C LYS A 5 -25.21 57.89 -115.14
N CYS A 6 -24.21 58.41 -115.83
CA CYS A 6 -24.11 58.27 -117.30
C CYS A 6 -22.78 57.72 -117.81
N GLY A 7 -21.81 57.45 -116.93
CA GLY A 7 -20.51 56.88 -117.30
C GLY A 7 -19.58 57.82 -118.08
N ALA A 8 -19.98 59.06 -118.37
CA ALA A 8 -19.11 60.02 -119.07
C ALA A 8 -17.91 60.45 -118.22
N GLY A 9 -16.77 60.70 -118.87
CA GLY A 9 -15.57 61.22 -118.20
C GLY A 9 -15.76 62.64 -117.68
N ILE A 10 -15.50 62.87 -116.40
CA ILE A 10 -15.63 64.16 -115.71
C ILE A 10 -14.23 64.68 -115.32
N HIS A 11 -14.01 65.98 -115.56
CA HIS A 11 -12.82 66.71 -115.14
C HIS A 11 -12.75 66.82 -113.61
N LYS A 12 -11.55 66.75 -113.02
CA LYS A 12 -11.34 66.61 -111.57
C LYS A 12 -11.94 67.74 -110.69
N GLU A 13 -12.31 68.88 -111.27
CA GLU A 13 -12.85 70.04 -110.53
C GLU A 13 -14.32 70.37 -110.85
N SER A 14 -14.99 69.51 -111.63
CA SER A 14 -16.38 69.74 -112.06
C SER A 14 -17.37 69.44 -110.93
N ARG A 15 -18.20 70.41 -110.53
CA ARG A 15 -19.27 70.19 -109.53
C ARG A 15 -20.49 69.43 -110.09
N TYR A 16 -20.64 69.41 -111.41
CA TYR A 16 -21.72 68.74 -112.13
C TYR A 16 -21.16 68.01 -113.37
N CYS A 17 -21.79 66.91 -113.78
CA CYS A 17 -21.45 66.23 -115.02
C CYS A 17 -21.90 67.05 -116.23
N SER A 18 -20.98 67.40 -117.12
CA SER A 18 -21.26 68.17 -118.34
C SER A 18 -22.22 67.46 -119.32
N ASN A 19 -22.38 66.14 -119.20
CA ASN A 19 -23.20 65.36 -120.12
C ASN A 19 -24.64 65.11 -119.62
N CYS A 20 -24.86 65.00 -118.30
CA CYS A 20 -26.18 64.68 -117.76
C CYS A 20 -26.67 65.60 -116.63
N GLY A 21 -25.88 66.61 -116.25
CA GLY A 21 -26.22 67.57 -115.20
C GLY A 21 -26.19 67.04 -113.77
N ALA A 22 -25.89 65.75 -113.55
CA ALA A 22 -25.86 65.16 -112.21
C ALA A 22 -24.71 65.77 -111.37
N LYS A 23 -25.01 66.13 -110.11
CA LYS A 23 -24.04 66.67 -109.15
C LYS A 23 -23.01 65.59 -108.78
N VAL A 24 -21.73 65.96 -108.77
CA VAL A 24 -20.64 65.05 -108.40
C VAL A 24 -20.47 65.11 -106.89
N GLU A 25 -20.86 64.04 -106.18
CA GLU A 25 -20.67 63.93 -104.74
C GLU A 25 -19.19 63.66 -104.44
N THR A 26 -18.50 64.67 -103.91
CA THR A 26 -17.14 64.52 -103.37
C THR A 26 -17.23 63.79 -102.04
N VAL A 27 -16.89 62.50 -102.01
CA VAL A 27 -16.82 61.70 -100.79
C VAL A 27 -15.65 62.20 -99.94
N SER A 28 -15.92 63.03 -98.93
CA SER A 28 -14.94 63.39 -97.89
C SER A 28 -14.87 62.27 -96.85
N SER A 29 -13.85 61.41 -96.96
CA SER A 29 -13.60 60.33 -96.01
C SER A 29 -12.94 60.86 -94.73
N THR A 30 -13.73 61.11 -93.68
CA THR A 30 -13.22 61.29 -92.32
C THR A 30 -13.27 59.95 -91.60
N SER A 31 -12.23 59.12 -91.74
CA SER A 31 -12.10 57.89 -90.97
C SER A 31 -11.54 58.21 -89.58
N LYS A 32 -12.32 57.94 -88.53
CA LYS A 32 -11.81 57.90 -87.15
C LYS A 32 -10.99 56.63 -86.99
N ASN A 33 -9.67 56.80 -86.90
CA ASN A 33 -8.70 55.76 -86.56
C ASN A 33 -8.93 55.25 -85.13
N TYR A 34 -9.66 54.14 -84.98
CA TYR A 34 -9.58 53.33 -83.76
C TYR A 34 -8.54 52.22 -84.00
N ARG A 35 -7.27 52.55 -83.75
CA ARG A 35 -6.15 51.61 -83.80
C ARG A 35 -6.27 50.67 -82.60
N ARG A 36 -7.09 49.61 -82.71
CA ARG A 36 -7.06 48.50 -81.75
C ARG A 36 -5.72 47.81 -81.92
N THR A 37 -4.79 48.03 -80.99
CA THR A 37 -3.60 47.19 -80.82
C THR A 37 -4.09 45.81 -80.33
N PRO A 38 -4.00 44.74 -81.12
CA PRO A 38 -4.52 43.42 -80.74
C PRO A 38 -3.78 42.78 -79.54
N TRP A 39 -2.78 43.47 -79.00
CA TRP A 39 -1.97 43.06 -77.85
C TRP A 39 -2.46 43.59 -76.50
N VAL A 40 -3.34 44.60 -76.45
CA VAL A 40 -3.79 45.16 -75.16
C VAL A 40 -4.69 44.17 -74.42
N LEU A 41 -5.56 43.47 -75.15
CA LEU A 41 -6.47 42.48 -74.57
C LEU A 41 -5.72 41.31 -73.89
N PRO A 42 -4.77 40.60 -74.53
CA PRO A 42 -4.04 39.51 -73.88
C PRO A 42 -3.18 39.98 -72.70
N VAL A 43 -2.60 41.18 -72.74
CA VAL A 43 -1.81 41.75 -71.63
C VAL A 43 -2.70 42.04 -70.42
N VAL A 44 -3.84 42.68 -70.62
CA VAL A 44 -4.78 42.98 -69.51
C VAL A 44 -5.33 41.69 -68.90
N THR A 45 -5.67 40.68 -69.71
CA THR A 45 -6.13 39.38 -69.18
C THR A 45 -5.02 38.63 -68.43
N PHE A 46 -3.76 38.74 -68.87
CA PHE A 46 -2.62 38.15 -68.17
C PHE A 46 -2.40 38.80 -66.80
N PHE A 47 -2.43 40.14 -66.72
CA PHE A 47 -2.34 40.85 -65.44
C PHE A 47 -3.52 40.56 -64.52
N ALA A 48 -4.75 40.51 -65.05
CA ALA A 48 -5.92 40.14 -64.26
C ALA A 48 -5.81 38.71 -63.71
N ALA A 49 -5.34 37.74 -64.51
CA ALA A 49 -5.08 36.38 -64.05
C ALA A 49 -4.00 36.35 -62.95
N PHE A 50 -2.91 37.13 -63.11
CA PHE A 50 -1.86 37.24 -62.10
C PHE A 50 -2.36 37.84 -60.78
N VAL A 51 -3.25 38.84 -60.85
CA VAL A 51 -3.89 39.42 -59.66
C VAL A 51 -4.82 38.42 -58.98
N VAL A 52 -5.62 37.67 -59.73
CA VAL A 52 -6.51 36.63 -59.17
C VAL A 52 -5.69 35.50 -58.53
N ILE A 53 -4.65 35.01 -59.19
CA ILE A 53 -3.77 33.96 -58.65
C ILE A 53 -2.99 34.48 -57.44
N GLY A 54 -2.44 35.69 -57.51
CA GLY A 54 -1.68 36.29 -56.41
C GLY A 54 -2.55 36.58 -55.19
N SER A 55 -3.76 37.11 -55.39
CA SER A 55 -4.72 37.32 -54.29
C SER A 55 -5.19 36.00 -53.69
N TYR A 56 -5.46 34.98 -54.51
CA TYR A 56 -5.75 33.64 -54.03
C TYR A 56 -4.60 33.06 -53.21
N TYR A 57 -3.36 33.16 -53.70
CA TYR A 57 -2.18 32.66 -53.01
C TYR A 57 -1.95 33.35 -51.65
N ILE A 58 -2.11 34.68 -51.58
CA ILE A 58 -1.97 35.43 -50.33
C ILE A 58 -3.06 35.03 -49.33
N LEU A 59 -4.31 34.89 -49.79
CA LEU A 59 -5.42 34.43 -48.95
C LEU A 59 -5.19 33.01 -48.42
N GLU A 60 -4.75 32.10 -49.28
CA GLU A 60 -4.47 30.71 -48.91
C GLU A 60 -3.29 30.61 -47.93
N THR A 61 -2.23 31.40 -48.15
CA THR A 61 -1.04 31.39 -47.28
C THR A 61 -1.37 31.95 -45.90
N ASN A 62 -2.07 33.07 -45.81
CA ASN A 62 -2.47 33.65 -44.53
C ASN A 62 -3.44 32.73 -43.78
N ALA A 63 -4.44 32.17 -44.48
CA ALA A 63 -5.35 31.21 -43.87
C ALA A 63 -4.63 29.94 -43.40
N SER A 64 -3.56 29.52 -44.09
CA SER A 64 -2.77 28.35 -43.69
C SER A 64 -1.94 28.61 -42.44
N ASN A 65 -1.32 29.79 -42.32
CA ASN A 65 -0.52 30.15 -41.13
C ASN A 65 -1.42 30.27 -39.88
N ASP A 66 -2.57 30.94 -40.00
CA ASP A 66 -3.54 31.06 -38.89
C ASP A 66 -4.03 29.70 -38.37
N LEU A 67 -4.10 28.68 -39.25
CA LEU A 67 -4.52 27.33 -38.88
C LEU A 67 -3.40 26.55 -38.18
N GLU A 68 -2.16 26.73 -38.61
CA GLU A 68 -1.00 26.13 -37.99
C GLU A 68 -0.79 26.68 -36.58
N ASP A 69 -0.94 27.99 -36.40
CA ASP A 69 -0.89 28.63 -35.08
C ASP A 69 -1.97 28.08 -34.13
N LEU A 70 -3.22 27.97 -34.60
CA LEU A 70 -4.31 27.37 -33.82
C LEU A 70 -4.06 25.90 -33.45
N LEU A 71 -3.44 25.13 -34.35
CA LEU A 71 -3.10 23.73 -34.10
C LEU A 71 -2.02 23.62 -33.02
N LEU A 72 -0.94 24.40 -33.15
CA LEU A 72 0.18 24.42 -32.18
C LEU A 72 -0.26 24.95 -30.81
N GLU A 73 -1.09 26.00 -30.78
CA GLU A 73 -1.70 26.48 -29.54
C GLU A 73 -2.60 25.41 -28.91
N GLY A 74 -3.44 24.74 -29.70
CA GLY A 74 -4.27 23.65 -29.21
C GLY A 74 -3.47 22.49 -28.60
N GLU A 75 -2.38 22.08 -29.25
CA GLU A 75 -1.47 21.05 -28.75
C GLU A 75 -0.79 21.49 -27.45
N LYS A 76 -0.34 22.75 -27.39
CA LYS A 76 0.24 23.34 -26.18
C LYS A 76 -0.77 23.36 -25.04
N TRP A 77 -1.99 23.83 -25.28
CA TRP A 77 -3.07 23.83 -24.28
C TRP A 77 -3.40 22.42 -23.80
N ALA A 78 -3.43 21.44 -24.71
CA ALA A 78 -3.69 20.05 -24.36
C ALA A 78 -2.60 19.51 -23.44
N LEU A 79 -1.32 19.73 -23.78
CA LEU A 79 -0.21 19.35 -22.93
C LEU A 79 -0.30 20.03 -21.57
N GLU A 80 -0.55 21.35 -21.52
CA GLU A 80 -0.70 22.13 -20.29
C GLU A 80 -1.93 21.74 -19.43
N GLY A 81 -2.82 20.88 -19.94
CA GLY A 81 -4.01 20.41 -19.22
C GLY A 81 -5.24 21.32 -19.37
N GLU A 82 -5.13 22.35 -20.21
CA GLU A 82 -6.21 23.31 -20.55
C GLU A 82 -7.10 22.74 -21.67
N LEU A 83 -7.71 21.59 -21.39
CA LEU A 83 -8.39 20.77 -22.39
C LEU A 83 -9.55 21.47 -23.11
N LEU A 84 -10.26 22.37 -22.42
CA LEU A 84 -11.35 23.14 -23.03
C LEU A 84 -10.84 24.18 -24.04
N LEU A 85 -9.67 24.80 -23.78
CA LEU A 85 -9.03 25.71 -24.72
C LEU A 85 -8.49 24.94 -25.93
N ALA A 86 -7.84 23.80 -25.69
CA ALA A 86 -7.37 22.92 -26.73
C ALA A 86 -8.50 22.46 -27.67
N LYS A 87 -9.60 21.97 -27.10
CA LYS A 87 -10.80 21.57 -27.85
C LYS A 87 -11.32 22.70 -28.74
N ARG A 88 -11.51 23.89 -28.15
CA ARG A 88 -11.99 25.08 -28.88
C ARG A 88 -11.10 25.40 -30.08
N ASP A 89 -9.78 25.34 -29.93
CA ASP A 89 -8.85 25.73 -30.99
C ASP A 89 -8.78 24.66 -32.10
N PHE A 90 -8.90 23.37 -31.78
CA PHE A 90 -9.06 22.32 -32.79
C PHE A 90 -10.41 22.40 -33.52
N GLU A 91 -11.51 22.72 -32.82
CA GLU A 91 -12.82 22.93 -33.45
C GLU A 91 -12.80 24.09 -34.45
N LYS A 92 -12.09 25.20 -34.15
CA LYS A 92 -11.92 26.31 -35.10
C LYS A 92 -11.13 25.89 -36.36
N VAL A 93 -10.13 25.02 -36.21
CA VAL A 93 -9.39 24.47 -37.36
C VAL A 93 -10.32 23.65 -38.23
N LEU A 94 -11.17 22.80 -37.63
CA LEU A 94 -12.14 21.97 -38.35
C LEU A 94 -13.31 22.77 -38.95
N GLU A 95 -13.73 23.87 -38.33
CA GLU A 95 -14.73 24.78 -38.90
C GLU A 95 -14.22 25.40 -40.22
N LYS A 96 -12.94 25.79 -40.26
CA LYS A 96 -12.29 26.34 -41.46
C LYS A 96 -11.90 25.25 -42.48
N ARG A 97 -11.45 24.09 -42.02
CA ARG A 97 -11.03 22.94 -42.84
C ARG A 97 -11.60 21.62 -42.27
N PRO A 98 -12.83 21.22 -42.63
CA PRO A 98 -13.51 20.06 -42.05
C PRO A 98 -12.80 18.70 -42.21
N ASN A 99 -11.91 18.57 -43.19
CA ASN A 99 -11.17 17.34 -43.48
C ASN A 99 -9.72 17.37 -42.97
N HIS A 100 -9.40 18.25 -42.01
CA HIS A 100 -8.05 18.38 -41.48
C HIS A 100 -7.72 17.23 -40.49
N ILE A 101 -6.98 16.23 -40.95
CA ILE A 101 -6.74 14.96 -40.24
C ILE A 101 -6.12 15.16 -38.85
N ALA A 102 -5.06 15.99 -38.72
CA ALA A 102 -4.37 16.15 -37.43
C ALA A 102 -5.27 16.82 -36.37
N ALA A 103 -5.94 17.92 -36.72
CA ALA A 103 -6.93 18.56 -35.86
C ALA A 103 -8.09 17.63 -35.44
N ALA A 104 -8.59 16.78 -36.36
CA ALA A 104 -9.62 15.80 -36.02
C ALA A 104 -9.10 14.77 -35.01
N PHE A 105 -7.90 14.25 -35.22
CA PHE A 105 -7.25 13.30 -34.32
C PHE A 105 -6.94 13.93 -32.94
N ASN A 106 -6.38 15.13 -32.91
CA ASN A 106 -6.07 15.84 -31.66
C ASN A 106 -7.36 16.21 -30.90
N LEU A 107 -8.43 16.57 -31.61
CA LEU A 107 -9.75 16.80 -30.99
C LEU A 107 -10.26 15.51 -30.33
N GLU A 108 -10.17 14.36 -31.00
CA GLU A 108 -10.55 13.07 -30.42
C GLU A 108 -9.77 12.77 -29.14
N ILE A 109 -8.45 12.97 -29.14
CA ILE A 109 -7.59 12.81 -27.95
C ILE A 109 -8.04 13.72 -26.82
N VAL A 110 -8.27 15.01 -27.10
CA VAL A 110 -8.70 15.98 -26.10
C VAL A 110 -10.08 15.64 -25.54
N GLU A 111 -11.00 15.14 -26.37
CA GLU A 111 -12.32 14.71 -25.92
C GLU A 111 -12.25 13.49 -24.99
N ARG A 112 -11.38 12.52 -25.28
CA ARG A 112 -11.09 11.43 -24.33
C ARG A 112 -10.47 11.94 -23.04
N GLY A 113 -9.51 12.86 -23.13
CA GLY A 113 -8.92 13.49 -21.95
C GLY A 113 -9.94 14.26 -21.09
N LEU A 114 -10.89 14.97 -21.71
CA LEU A 114 -12.00 15.64 -21.02
C LEU A 114 -12.90 14.62 -20.30
N HIS A 115 -13.15 13.48 -20.94
CA HIS A 115 -13.89 12.39 -20.31
C HIS A 115 -13.18 11.86 -19.07
N TYR A 116 -11.89 11.52 -19.18
CA TYR A 116 -11.07 11.02 -18.07
C TYR A 116 -10.97 12.05 -16.93
N LYS A 117 -10.72 13.33 -17.25
CA LYS A 117 -10.72 14.41 -16.25
C LYS A 117 -12.07 14.52 -15.54
N GLY A 118 -13.18 14.39 -16.28
CA GLY A 118 -14.52 14.38 -15.70
C GLY A 118 -14.76 13.21 -14.72
N LEU A 119 -14.16 12.03 -14.98
CA LEU A 119 -14.20 10.89 -14.08
C LEU A 119 -13.36 11.14 -12.81
N ILE A 120 -12.16 11.71 -12.95
CA ILE A 120 -11.33 12.12 -11.80
C ILE A 120 -12.08 13.13 -10.92
N ASP A 121 -12.63 14.19 -11.52
CA ASP A 121 -13.40 15.22 -10.79
C ASP A 121 -14.64 14.62 -10.11
N LYS A 122 -15.24 13.60 -10.72
CA LYS A 122 -16.38 12.87 -10.14
C LYS A 122 -15.96 12.05 -8.94
N ALA A 123 -14.83 11.35 -9.00
CA ALA A 123 -14.28 10.60 -7.87
C ALA A 123 -13.93 11.53 -6.69
N VAL A 124 -13.32 12.68 -6.97
CA VAL A 124 -13.02 13.70 -5.94
C VAL A 124 -14.31 14.18 -5.25
N ARG A 125 -15.38 14.47 -6.00
CA ARG A 125 -16.68 14.83 -5.40
C ARG A 125 -17.26 13.74 -4.51
N TYR A 126 -17.06 12.47 -4.84
CA TYR A 126 -17.46 11.37 -3.94
C TYR A 126 -16.64 11.38 -2.64
N GLY A 127 -15.34 11.65 -2.72
CA GLY A 127 -14.50 11.87 -1.54
C GLY A 127 -14.99 13.02 -0.65
N GLU A 128 -15.33 14.17 -1.23
CA GLU A 128 -15.91 15.31 -0.50
C GLU A 128 -17.21 14.95 0.23
N LEU A 129 -17.97 14.00 -0.31
CA LEU A 129 -19.20 13.46 0.28
C LEU A 129 -18.97 12.28 1.24
N ARG A 130 -17.70 11.94 1.54
CA ARG A 130 -17.27 10.77 2.34
C ARG A 130 -17.74 9.42 1.79
N GLN A 131 -17.92 9.34 0.48
CA GLN A 131 -18.28 8.13 -0.27
C GLN A 131 -17.01 7.59 -0.96
N PHE A 132 -16.02 7.20 -0.15
CA PHE A 132 -14.69 6.85 -0.65
C PHE A 132 -14.70 5.61 -1.55
N ASP A 133 -15.47 4.59 -1.19
CA ASP A 133 -15.57 3.35 -1.97
C ASP A 133 -16.11 3.62 -3.38
N GLU A 134 -17.12 4.48 -3.53
CA GLU A 134 -17.62 4.89 -4.84
C GLU A 134 -16.60 5.70 -5.64
N GLY A 135 -15.85 6.58 -4.97
CA GLY A 135 -14.79 7.36 -5.60
C GLY A 135 -13.65 6.48 -6.11
N LEU A 136 -13.14 5.59 -5.26
CA LEU A 136 -12.06 4.64 -5.59
C LEU A 136 -12.48 3.68 -6.71
N ARG A 137 -13.71 3.16 -6.69
CA ARG A 137 -14.22 2.31 -7.78
C ARG A 137 -14.19 3.01 -9.14
N ILE A 138 -14.50 4.30 -9.19
CA ILE A 138 -14.41 5.08 -10.43
C ILE A 138 -12.95 5.21 -10.88
N LEU A 139 -12.02 5.42 -9.96
CA LEU A 139 -10.60 5.50 -10.28
C LEU A 139 -10.03 4.16 -10.73
N ASP A 140 -10.48 3.03 -10.17
CA ASP A 140 -10.10 1.68 -10.62
C ASP A 140 -10.62 1.34 -12.02
N GLU A 141 -11.82 1.81 -12.36
CA GLU A 141 -12.35 1.74 -13.72
C GLU A 141 -11.49 2.59 -14.67
N LEU A 142 -11.15 3.82 -14.28
CA LEU A 142 -10.32 4.71 -15.07
C LEU A 142 -8.88 4.21 -15.27
N GLU A 143 -8.26 3.57 -14.27
CA GLU A 143 -6.89 3.01 -14.40
C GLU A 143 -6.81 2.02 -15.56
N ARG A 144 -7.85 1.18 -15.72
CA ARG A 144 -7.93 0.19 -16.81
C ARG A 144 -8.09 0.83 -18.19
N GLU A 145 -8.79 1.96 -18.27
CA GLU A 145 -8.91 2.72 -19.51
C GLU A 145 -7.59 3.41 -19.86
N LEU A 146 -6.97 4.09 -18.88
CA LEU A 146 -5.68 4.77 -19.06
C LEU A 146 -4.51 3.81 -19.34
N ALA A 147 -4.59 2.55 -18.92
CA ALA A 147 -3.54 1.56 -19.16
C ALA A 147 -3.24 1.31 -20.65
N ASN A 148 -4.21 1.57 -21.54
CA ASN A 148 -4.08 1.40 -22.98
C ASN A 148 -3.76 2.71 -23.73
N GLU A 149 -3.59 3.81 -23.02
CA GLU A 149 -3.33 5.13 -23.60
C GLU A 149 -1.85 5.48 -23.41
N ASP A 150 -1.19 5.97 -24.46
CA ASP A 150 0.24 6.26 -24.46
C ASP A 150 0.53 7.71 -24.87
N GLY A 151 1.60 8.27 -24.31
CA GLY A 151 2.15 9.56 -24.69
C GLY A 151 2.03 10.63 -23.59
N LEU A 152 2.82 11.70 -23.75
CA LEU A 152 3.02 12.75 -22.74
C LEU A 152 1.73 13.35 -22.18
N PHE A 153 0.70 13.45 -23.02
CA PHE A 153 -0.63 13.91 -22.63
C PHE A 153 -1.29 12.98 -21.61
N PHE A 154 -1.33 11.68 -21.90
CA PHE A 154 -1.94 10.68 -21.03
C PHE A 154 -1.07 10.37 -19.82
N ASP A 155 0.26 10.52 -19.92
CA ASP A 155 1.16 10.38 -18.78
C ASP A 155 0.82 11.39 -17.66
N ARG A 156 0.48 12.64 -18.01
CA ARG A 156 -0.01 13.64 -17.05
C ARG A 156 -1.36 13.24 -16.43
N LEU A 157 -2.26 12.66 -17.21
CA LEU A 157 -3.55 12.17 -16.69
C LEU A 157 -3.37 10.96 -15.76
N LYS A 158 -2.44 10.06 -16.06
CA LYS A 158 -2.05 8.93 -15.19
C LYS A 158 -1.45 9.42 -13.87
N GLU A 159 -0.60 10.45 -13.92
CA GLU A 159 -0.08 11.12 -12.73
C GLU A 159 -1.23 11.69 -11.90
N GLN A 160 -2.13 12.49 -12.50
CA GLN A 160 -3.28 13.06 -11.79
C GLN A 160 -4.20 11.99 -11.20
N HIS A 161 -4.49 10.92 -11.94
CA HIS A 161 -5.23 9.77 -11.46
C HIS A 161 -4.55 9.16 -10.22
N THR A 162 -3.25 8.90 -10.29
CA THR A 162 -2.49 8.29 -9.19
C THR A 162 -2.50 9.19 -7.95
N LEU A 163 -2.32 10.51 -8.12
CA LEU A 163 -2.37 11.49 -7.04
C LEU A 163 -3.74 11.56 -6.38
N LYS A 164 -4.83 11.57 -7.15
CA LYS A 164 -6.19 11.59 -6.60
C LYS A 164 -6.57 10.26 -5.95
N THR A 165 -6.10 9.14 -6.49
CA THR A 165 -6.24 7.82 -5.85
C THR A 165 -5.57 7.84 -4.48
N ALA A 166 -4.31 8.28 -4.41
CA ALA A 166 -3.60 8.40 -3.14
C ALA A 166 -4.27 9.33 -2.13
N SER A 167 -4.73 10.50 -2.55
CA SER A 167 -5.46 11.42 -1.67
C SER A 167 -6.71 10.77 -1.09
N LEU A 168 -7.52 10.10 -1.91
CA LEU A 168 -8.74 9.43 -1.46
C LEU A 168 -8.44 8.21 -0.59
N THR A 169 -7.44 7.40 -0.94
CA THR A 169 -7.02 6.25 -0.13
C THR A 169 -6.59 6.71 1.25
N VAL A 170 -5.75 7.75 1.36
CA VAL A 170 -5.33 8.33 2.66
C VAL A 170 -6.53 8.75 3.51
N GLU A 171 -7.52 9.41 2.91
CA GLU A 171 -8.73 9.84 3.61
C GLU A 171 -9.63 8.66 4.01
N ASN A 172 -9.62 7.57 3.25
CA ASN A 172 -10.37 6.35 3.53
C ASN A 172 -9.70 5.44 4.58
N VAL A 173 -8.38 5.52 4.75
CA VAL A 173 -7.63 4.65 5.68
C VAL A 173 -8.01 4.93 7.14
N GLY A 174 -8.96 4.14 7.64
CA GLY A 174 -9.13 3.82 9.07
C GLY A 174 -8.10 2.79 9.56
N GLU A 175 -8.36 2.11 10.68
CA GLU A 175 -7.47 1.09 11.28
C GLU A 175 -7.38 -0.25 10.49
N ASP A 176 -7.73 -0.28 9.20
CA ASP A 176 -7.72 -1.53 8.41
C ASP A 176 -6.32 -1.85 7.86
N LYS A 177 -5.91 -3.12 7.98
CA LYS A 177 -4.62 -3.65 7.54
C LYS A 177 -4.51 -3.74 6.01
N HIS A 178 -5.62 -3.97 5.29
CA HIS A 178 -5.60 -3.98 3.82
C HIS A 178 -5.29 -2.60 3.23
N ALA A 179 -5.69 -1.55 3.93
CA ALA A 179 -5.41 -0.19 3.53
C ALA A 179 -3.89 0.16 3.61
N PHE A 180 -3.10 -0.58 4.41
CA PHE A 180 -1.66 -0.32 4.54
C PHE A 180 -0.85 -0.72 3.30
N GLU A 181 -1.08 -1.91 2.74
CA GLU A 181 -0.35 -2.36 1.53
C GLU A 181 -0.60 -1.43 0.35
N GLU A 182 -1.83 -0.92 0.23
CA GLU A 182 -2.22 0.05 -0.79
C GLU A 182 -1.47 1.38 -0.63
N LEU A 183 -1.34 1.89 0.60
CA LEU A 183 -0.57 3.12 0.88
C LEU A 183 0.91 3.00 0.46
N VAL A 184 1.53 1.84 0.71
CA VAL A 184 2.92 1.57 0.32
C VAL A 184 3.07 1.59 -1.20
N LEU A 185 2.19 0.87 -1.91
CA LEU A 185 2.22 0.83 -3.38
C LEU A 185 2.00 2.21 -4.01
N LEU A 186 1.10 3.00 -3.44
CA LEU A 186 0.85 4.37 -3.88
C LEU A 186 2.03 5.30 -3.60
N PHE A 187 2.68 5.15 -2.44
CA PHE A 187 3.89 5.90 -2.12
C PHE A 187 5.01 5.63 -3.14
N GLU A 188 5.29 4.35 -3.43
CA GLU A 188 6.31 3.96 -4.40
C GLU A 188 6.02 4.46 -5.83
N LYS A 189 4.74 4.50 -6.23
CA LYS A 189 4.32 5.10 -7.50
C LYS A 189 4.59 6.61 -7.53
N ILE A 190 4.25 7.33 -6.45
CA ILE A 190 4.25 8.80 -6.41
C ILE A 190 5.62 9.40 -6.11
N GLU A 191 6.49 8.71 -5.38
CA GLU A 191 7.81 9.23 -4.98
C GLU A 191 8.70 9.64 -6.18
N ASN A 192 8.43 9.07 -7.36
CA ASN A 192 9.16 9.38 -8.60
C ASN A 192 8.62 10.61 -9.36
N TYR A 193 7.47 11.16 -8.96
CA TYR A 193 6.89 12.33 -9.58
C TYR A 193 7.51 13.63 -9.02
N THR A 194 7.61 14.65 -9.87
CA THR A 194 8.31 15.90 -9.54
C THR A 194 7.38 17.08 -9.31
N SER A 195 6.07 16.89 -9.49
CA SER A 195 5.07 17.93 -9.24
C SER A 195 4.98 18.26 -7.75
N GLU A 196 4.67 19.51 -7.43
CA GLU A 196 4.53 19.96 -6.04
C GLU A 196 3.44 19.16 -5.30
N GLU A 197 2.33 18.88 -5.97
CA GLU A 197 1.24 18.05 -5.44
C GLU A 197 1.70 16.61 -5.14
N ALA A 198 2.55 16.02 -5.99
CA ALA A 198 3.13 14.70 -5.75
C ALA A 198 4.02 14.67 -4.52
N ILE A 199 4.92 15.65 -4.38
CA ILE A 199 5.81 15.75 -3.22
C ILE A 199 4.99 15.87 -1.93
N GLN A 200 3.96 16.71 -1.92
CA GLN A 200 3.09 16.87 -0.75
C GLN A 200 2.31 15.58 -0.44
N THR A 201 1.78 14.91 -1.46
CA THR A 201 1.03 13.65 -1.31
C THR A 201 1.94 12.53 -0.80
N ALA A 202 3.16 12.42 -1.33
CA ALA A 202 4.17 11.45 -0.87
C ALA A 202 4.52 11.66 0.62
N GLU A 203 4.67 12.92 1.06
CA GLU A 203 4.92 13.23 2.47
C GLU A 203 3.75 12.82 3.39
N VAL A 204 2.51 12.98 2.91
CA VAL A 204 1.32 12.54 3.65
C VAL A 204 1.26 11.01 3.73
N LEU A 205 1.48 10.31 2.61
CA LEU A 205 1.52 8.85 2.55
C LEU A 205 2.60 8.28 3.48
N LYS A 206 3.83 8.82 3.40
CA LYS A 206 4.96 8.43 4.25
C LYS A 206 4.60 8.54 5.73
N ARG A 207 3.99 9.66 6.13
CA ARG A 207 3.55 9.87 7.52
C ARG A 207 2.52 8.84 7.94
N LYS A 208 1.53 8.54 7.08
CA LYS A 208 0.48 7.56 7.36
C LYS A 208 1.05 6.14 7.48
N ILE A 209 2.03 5.78 6.65
CA ILE A 209 2.78 4.52 6.74
C ILE A 209 3.51 4.42 8.09
N ILE A 210 4.18 5.50 8.51
CA ILE A 210 4.89 5.57 9.80
C ILE A 210 3.92 5.46 10.98
N GLU A 211 2.79 6.17 10.93
CA GLU A 211 1.74 6.09 11.95
C GLU A 211 1.22 4.65 12.10
N ASN A 212 0.85 4.02 11.00
CA ASN A 212 0.29 2.66 10.98
C ASN A 212 1.30 1.62 11.48
N THR A 213 2.54 1.63 10.97
CA THR A 213 3.61 0.73 11.45
C THR A 213 3.93 0.95 12.93
N THR A 214 3.83 2.19 13.42
CA THR A 214 3.99 2.49 14.85
C THR A 214 2.87 1.88 15.69
N GLU A 215 1.61 2.01 15.25
CA GLU A 215 0.44 1.46 15.94
C GLU A 215 0.47 -0.07 15.99
N HIS A 216 0.73 -0.72 14.85
CA HIS A 216 0.89 -2.18 14.80
C HIS A 216 2.07 -2.67 15.64
N GLY A 217 3.21 -2.00 15.57
CA GLY A 217 4.38 -2.34 16.38
C GLY A 217 4.08 -2.29 17.88
N LYS A 218 3.34 -1.26 18.33
CA LYS A 218 2.87 -1.16 19.73
C LYS A 218 1.92 -2.29 20.10
N TYR A 219 0.95 -2.59 19.26
CA TYR A 219 0.00 -3.67 19.49
C TYR A 219 0.69 -5.03 19.69
N TYR A 220 1.69 -5.37 18.86
CA TYR A 220 2.46 -6.59 19.04
C TYR A 220 3.34 -6.56 20.31
N LEU A 221 3.92 -5.40 20.62
CA LEU A 221 4.72 -5.23 21.83
C LEU A 221 3.89 -5.46 23.10
N GLU A 222 2.67 -4.94 23.17
CA GLU A 222 1.74 -5.16 24.30
C GLU A 222 1.39 -6.64 24.49
N LYS A 223 1.44 -7.44 23.42
CA LYS A 223 1.18 -8.89 23.45
C LYS A 223 2.42 -9.74 23.67
N ASN A 224 3.58 -9.14 23.96
CA ASN A 224 4.89 -9.80 24.04
C ASN A 224 5.29 -10.52 22.74
N GLN A 225 4.75 -10.09 21.59
CA GLN A 225 5.09 -10.60 20.26
C GLN A 225 6.28 -9.79 19.71
N PHE A 226 7.46 -9.99 20.31
CA PHE A 226 8.62 -9.12 20.08
C PHE A 226 9.17 -9.18 18.65
N THR A 227 9.07 -10.32 17.98
CA THR A 227 9.55 -10.47 16.60
C THR A 227 8.70 -9.66 15.63
N GLU A 228 7.39 -9.74 15.79
CA GLU A 228 6.40 -9.00 15.00
C GLU A 228 6.51 -7.50 15.27
N ALA A 229 6.62 -7.09 16.55
CA ALA A 229 6.84 -5.69 16.91
C ALA A 229 8.12 -5.13 16.27
N GLU A 230 9.23 -5.89 16.33
CA GLU A 230 10.49 -5.47 15.72
C GLU A 230 10.38 -5.35 14.19
N ALA A 231 9.61 -6.22 13.54
CA ALA A 231 9.39 -6.18 12.10
C ALA A 231 8.62 -4.92 11.68
N GLU A 232 7.54 -4.57 12.38
CA GLU A 232 6.74 -3.36 12.10
C GLU A 232 7.57 -2.08 12.26
N PHE A 233 8.32 -1.94 13.37
CA PHE A 233 9.18 -0.75 13.55
C PHE A 233 10.31 -0.68 12.53
N LYS A 234 10.87 -1.82 12.09
CA LYS A 234 11.85 -1.85 10.99
C LYS A 234 11.26 -1.41 9.67
N LEU A 235 10.01 -1.77 9.39
CA LEU A 235 9.29 -1.33 8.21
C LEU A 235 9.07 0.18 8.24
N GLY A 236 8.63 0.76 9.37
CA GLY A 236 8.54 2.23 9.49
C GLY A 236 9.90 2.92 9.27
N LEU A 237 10.98 2.34 9.80
CA LEU A 237 12.35 2.85 9.65
C LEU A 237 12.90 2.72 8.22
N SER A 238 12.33 1.88 7.33
CA SER A 238 12.75 1.87 5.93
C SER A 238 12.29 3.10 5.17
N TYR A 239 11.22 3.76 5.62
CA TYR A 239 10.70 5.01 5.03
C TYR A 239 11.26 6.26 5.72
N GLU A 240 11.54 6.19 7.02
CA GLU A 240 12.21 7.28 7.75
C GLU A 240 13.28 6.73 8.71
N PRO A 241 14.52 6.49 8.22
CA PRO A 241 15.59 5.86 9.00
C PRO A 241 16.01 6.63 10.26
N THR A 242 15.74 7.94 10.27
CA THR A 242 16.10 8.86 11.37
C THR A 242 14.93 9.15 12.31
N ASN A 243 13.79 8.46 12.18
CA ASN A 243 12.63 8.69 13.04
C ASN A 243 12.95 8.30 14.49
N GLU A 244 13.09 9.31 15.37
CA GLU A 244 13.51 9.12 16.75
C GLU A 244 12.53 8.24 17.55
N ASN A 245 11.22 8.36 17.28
CA ASN A 245 10.20 7.57 17.96
C ASN A 245 10.33 6.09 17.61
N LEU A 246 10.45 5.75 16.32
CA LEU A 246 10.62 4.36 15.87
C LEU A 246 11.94 3.74 16.37
N LEU A 247 13.03 4.53 16.40
CA LEU A 247 14.30 4.09 16.98
C LEU A 247 14.17 3.80 18.48
N ALA A 248 13.44 4.64 19.21
CA ALA A 248 13.16 4.43 20.64
C ALA A 248 12.32 3.16 20.85
N TYR A 249 11.29 2.93 20.04
CA TYR A 249 10.48 1.70 20.13
C TYR A 249 11.29 0.45 19.82
N LYS A 250 12.16 0.48 18.81
CA LYS A 250 13.05 -0.64 18.48
C LYS A 250 13.95 -1.01 19.67
N GLU A 251 14.52 -0.03 20.36
CA GLU A 251 15.32 -0.27 21.56
C GLU A 251 14.44 -0.73 22.75
N ALA A 252 13.21 -0.23 22.88
CA ALA A 252 12.26 -0.68 23.88
C ALA A 252 11.89 -2.16 23.70
N VAL A 253 11.60 -2.61 22.47
CA VAL A 253 11.32 -4.02 22.13
C VAL A 253 12.47 -4.92 22.58
N LYS A 254 13.71 -4.54 22.25
CA LYS A 254 14.90 -5.29 22.63
C LYS A 254 15.05 -5.41 24.16
N ASN A 255 14.87 -4.30 24.88
CA ASN A 255 14.99 -4.30 26.33
C ASN A 255 13.87 -5.08 27.02
N GLN A 256 12.64 -4.96 26.53
CA GLN A 256 11.50 -5.73 27.05
C GLN A 256 11.66 -7.23 26.78
N ARG A 257 12.15 -7.62 25.60
CA ARG A 257 12.45 -9.04 25.28
C ARG A 257 13.45 -9.63 26.26
N ILE A 258 14.56 -8.94 26.50
CA ILE A 258 15.61 -9.38 27.45
C ILE A 258 15.04 -9.47 28.87
N ALA A 259 14.24 -8.49 29.29
CA ALA A 259 13.61 -8.49 30.61
C ALA A 259 12.65 -9.67 30.77
N PHE A 260 11.82 -9.94 29.76
CA PHE A 260 10.88 -11.06 29.71
C PHE A 260 11.60 -12.41 29.77
N GLU A 261 12.61 -12.63 28.92
CA GLU A 261 13.44 -13.85 28.92
C GLU A 261 14.11 -14.09 30.28
N LYS A 262 14.63 -13.02 30.91
CA LYS A 262 15.24 -13.10 32.24
C LYS A 262 14.24 -13.42 33.34
N GLU A 263 13.03 -12.88 33.27
CA GLU A 263 11.96 -13.20 34.22
C GLU A 263 11.52 -14.66 34.07
N GLU A 264 11.39 -15.14 32.84
CA GLU A 264 11.01 -16.53 32.55
C GLU A 264 12.09 -17.51 33.02
N GLN A 265 13.37 -17.19 32.80
CA GLN A 265 14.48 -17.98 33.35
C GLN A 265 14.42 -18.06 34.88
N LYS A 266 14.14 -16.95 35.57
CA LYS A 266 13.99 -16.95 37.04
C LYS A 266 12.82 -17.83 37.51
N ARG A 267 11.70 -17.84 36.76
CA ARG A 267 10.55 -18.70 37.07
C ARG A 267 10.92 -20.17 36.92
N LEU A 268 11.63 -20.51 35.84
CA LEU A 268 12.15 -21.85 35.62
C LEU A 268 13.12 -22.28 36.72
N ASP A 269 14.10 -21.44 37.06
CA ASP A 269 15.08 -21.73 38.11
C ASP A 269 14.38 -21.97 39.46
N LYS A 270 13.40 -21.11 39.81
CA LYS A 270 12.60 -21.29 41.03
C LYS A 270 11.80 -22.58 41.02
N ALA A 271 11.20 -22.94 39.88
CA ALA A 271 10.46 -24.19 39.74
C ALA A 271 11.39 -25.41 39.87
N LEU A 272 12.59 -25.36 39.29
CA LEU A 272 13.60 -26.40 39.39
C LEU A 272 14.13 -26.55 40.81
N THR A 273 14.48 -25.44 41.48
CA THR A 273 14.92 -25.47 42.89
C THR A 273 13.83 -26.06 43.78
N LYS A 274 12.57 -25.62 43.62
CA LYS A 274 11.47 -26.16 44.40
C LYS A 274 11.25 -27.65 44.14
N ALA A 275 11.32 -28.09 42.88
CA ALA A 275 11.22 -29.50 42.54
C ALA A 275 12.36 -30.32 43.17
N ALA A 276 13.59 -29.80 43.18
CA ALA A 276 14.74 -30.44 43.82
C ALA A 276 14.61 -30.50 45.35
N GLU A 277 14.10 -29.43 45.99
CA GLU A 277 13.81 -29.42 47.43
C GLU A 277 12.70 -30.42 47.80
N GLU A 278 11.64 -30.50 46.99
CA GLU A 278 10.57 -31.49 47.17
C GLU A 278 11.10 -32.91 46.95
N GLU A 279 11.99 -33.13 45.98
CA GLU A 279 12.64 -34.42 45.76
C GLU A 279 13.56 -34.82 46.93
N ASP A 280 14.41 -33.92 47.41
CA ASP A 280 15.24 -34.14 48.61
C ASP A 280 14.38 -34.47 49.83
N LEU A 281 13.29 -33.74 50.06
CA LEU A 281 12.33 -34.03 51.12
C LEU A 281 11.76 -35.45 50.98
N ASN A 282 11.35 -35.84 49.77
CA ASN A 282 10.78 -37.15 49.50
C ASN A 282 11.78 -38.30 49.76
N TRP A 283 13.05 -38.11 49.42
CA TRP A 283 14.08 -39.16 49.58
C TRP A 283 14.71 -39.20 50.97
N THR A 284 14.75 -38.09 51.70
CA THR A 284 15.52 -38.01 52.95
C THR A 284 14.69 -37.80 54.22
N LYS A 285 13.46 -37.28 54.10
CA LYS A 285 12.67 -36.82 55.25
C LYS A 285 11.16 -37.09 55.10
N ALA A 286 10.75 -37.95 54.16
CA ALA A 286 9.34 -38.18 53.89
C ALA A 286 8.63 -38.92 55.02
N VAL A 287 9.34 -39.75 55.77
CA VAL A 287 8.78 -40.47 56.93
C VAL A 287 9.08 -39.69 58.20
N LYS A 288 8.04 -39.42 59.00
CA LYS A 288 8.17 -38.84 60.33
C LYS A 288 7.49 -39.73 61.37
N PRO A 289 8.24 -40.36 62.29
CA PRO A 289 7.65 -41.05 63.44
C PRO A 289 6.85 -40.08 64.32
N LEU A 290 5.63 -40.45 64.69
CA LEU A 290 4.76 -39.68 65.58
C LEU A 290 4.79 -40.23 67.00
N THR A 291 4.66 -41.55 67.15
CA THR A 291 4.60 -42.24 68.45
C THR A 291 5.30 -43.59 68.38
N VAL A 292 5.88 -44.00 69.51
CA VAL A 292 6.42 -45.35 69.75
C VAL A 292 6.06 -45.70 71.18
N GLU A 293 5.31 -46.78 71.33
CA GLU A 293 4.86 -47.29 72.60
C GLU A 293 5.21 -48.78 72.68
N PHE A 294 5.40 -49.27 73.89
CA PHE A 294 5.66 -50.69 74.10
C PHE A 294 5.00 -51.17 75.38
N LYS A 295 4.75 -52.48 75.43
CA LYS A 295 4.29 -53.19 76.61
C LYS A 295 5.05 -54.50 76.72
N TYR A 296 5.65 -54.72 77.89
CA TYR A 296 6.36 -55.95 78.20
C TYR A 296 5.61 -56.73 79.29
N ASP A 297 5.31 -58.00 79.03
CA ASP A 297 4.65 -58.90 79.99
C ASP A 297 5.18 -60.33 79.85
N GLN A 298 5.71 -60.89 80.93
CA GLN A 298 6.13 -62.30 81.04
C GLN A 298 6.96 -62.85 79.85
N GLY A 299 7.89 -62.05 79.32
CA GLY A 299 8.79 -62.45 78.23
C GLY A 299 8.28 -62.15 76.83
N GLU A 300 7.11 -61.50 76.71
CA GLU A 300 6.57 -61.01 75.44
C GLU A 300 6.63 -59.47 75.42
N LEU A 301 7.31 -58.92 74.42
CA LEU A 301 7.36 -57.50 74.12
C LEU A 301 6.43 -57.21 72.94
N HIS A 302 5.43 -56.35 73.16
CA HIS A 302 4.62 -55.76 72.12
C HIS A 302 5.06 -54.31 71.88
N VAL A 303 5.45 -53.96 70.66
CA VAL A 303 5.83 -52.60 70.26
C VAL A 303 4.86 -52.12 69.18
N TRP A 304 4.33 -50.91 69.31
CA TRP A 304 3.46 -50.29 68.30
C TRP A 304 3.71 -48.79 68.17
N GLY A 305 3.30 -48.21 67.05
CA GLY A 305 3.45 -46.78 66.83
C GLY A 305 2.82 -46.28 65.53
N GLU A 306 2.97 -44.97 65.33
CA GLU A 306 2.46 -44.26 64.16
C GLU A 306 3.59 -43.54 63.42
N VAL A 307 3.54 -43.56 62.09
CA VAL A 307 4.43 -42.78 61.23
C VAL A 307 3.63 -41.99 60.22
N LYS A 308 4.09 -40.79 59.86
CA LYS A 308 3.40 -39.91 58.92
C LYS A 308 4.25 -39.67 57.68
N ASN A 309 3.62 -39.74 56.50
CA ASN A 309 4.22 -39.23 55.27
C ASN A 309 4.13 -37.69 55.27
N VAL A 310 5.25 -37.01 55.46
CA VAL A 310 5.37 -35.54 55.37
C VAL A 310 5.97 -35.09 54.03
N GLY A 311 6.27 -36.02 53.14
CA GLY A 311 6.70 -35.75 51.76
C GLY A 311 5.55 -35.29 50.85
N THR A 312 5.88 -34.98 49.61
CA THR A 312 4.93 -34.58 48.56
C THR A 312 4.57 -35.72 47.60
N ARG A 313 5.21 -36.88 47.72
CA ARG A 313 4.91 -38.10 46.94
C ARG A 313 4.43 -39.25 47.83
N PRO A 314 3.68 -40.22 47.27
CA PRO A 314 3.40 -41.47 47.96
C PRO A 314 4.68 -42.23 48.28
N ILE A 315 4.72 -42.83 49.46
CA ILE A 315 5.84 -43.67 49.91
C ILE A 315 5.33 -45.07 50.25
N SER A 316 6.18 -46.08 50.10
CA SER A 316 5.87 -47.49 50.36
C SER A 316 7.06 -48.17 51.03
N GLU A 317 6.89 -49.44 51.41
CA GLU A 317 7.98 -50.28 51.95
C GLU A 317 8.68 -49.59 53.13
N ILE A 318 7.88 -49.12 54.09
CA ILE A 318 8.40 -48.35 55.22
C ILE A 318 8.83 -49.31 56.32
N ASP A 319 10.14 -49.38 56.54
CA ASP A 319 10.76 -50.21 57.58
C ASP A 319 11.18 -49.33 58.77
N ILE A 320 10.74 -49.70 59.96
CA ILE A 320 11.05 -49.01 61.22
C ILE A 320 12.05 -49.84 62.01
N HIS A 321 13.24 -49.27 62.23
CA HIS A 321 14.30 -49.88 63.00
C HIS A 321 14.27 -49.29 64.40
N TYR A 322 14.12 -50.15 65.42
CA TYR A 322 14.05 -49.71 66.81
C TYR A 322 14.98 -50.53 67.70
N ALA A 323 15.59 -49.84 68.67
CA ALA A 323 16.47 -50.42 69.67
C ALA A 323 15.68 -50.68 70.96
N ILE A 324 15.98 -51.81 71.59
CA ILE A 324 15.34 -52.26 72.84
C ILE A 324 16.40 -52.26 73.93
N PHE A 325 16.07 -51.71 75.10
CA PHE A 325 17.01 -51.54 76.21
C PHE A 325 16.50 -52.15 77.52
N ASP A 326 17.44 -52.62 78.33
CA ASP A 326 17.21 -53.13 79.68
C ASP A 326 17.19 -52.02 80.75
N ASP A 327 16.92 -52.41 82.00
CA ASP A 327 16.88 -51.52 83.17
C ASP A 327 18.22 -50.88 83.54
N GLU A 328 19.33 -51.46 83.09
CA GLU A 328 20.67 -50.89 83.22
C GLU A 328 21.02 -49.90 82.09
N GLY A 329 20.15 -49.79 81.07
CA GLY A 329 20.32 -48.94 79.90
C GLY A 329 21.20 -49.56 78.80
N ASN A 330 21.48 -50.86 78.87
CA ASN A 330 22.20 -51.58 77.82
C ASN A 330 21.26 -51.92 76.67
N GLN A 331 21.76 -51.79 75.43
CA GLN A 331 21.02 -52.22 74.24
C GLN A 331 20.98 -53.75 74.19
N LEU A 332 19.77 -54.31 74.29
CA LEU A 332 19.52 -55.74 74.20
C LEU A 332 19.60 -56.23 72.76
N THR A 333 18.85 -55.57 71.86
CA THR A 333 18.78 -55.93 70.44
C THR A 333 18.22 -54.77 69.61
N ILE A 334 18.29 -54.93 68.29
CA ILE A 334 17.61 -54.09 67.29
C ILE A 334 16.63 -54.98 66.54
N SER A 335 15.39 -54.52 66.40
CA SER A 335 14.38 -55.17 65.55
C SER A 335 13.96 -54.25 64.41
N VAL A 336 13.31 -54.84 63.41
CA VAL A 336 12.79 -54.16 62.23
C VAL A 336 11.36 -54.62 61.99
N THR A 337 10.44 -53.66 61.89
CA THR A 337 9.04 -53.93 61.53
C THR A 337 8.60 -53.03 60.38
N GLY A 338 7.74 -53.56 59.50
CA GLY A 338 7.12 -52.79 58.43
C GLY A 338 5.86 -52.06 58.90
N VAL A 339 5.55 -50.94 58.25
CA VAL A 339 4.23 -50.27 58.38
C VAL A 339 3.17 -51.10 57.67
N THR A 340 2.00 -51.28 58.30
CA THR A 340 0.93 -52.17 57.79
C THR A 340 0.36 -51.72 56.44
N THR A 341 0.37 -50.42 56.16
CA THR A 341 -0.15 -49.87 54.90
C THR A 341 0.89 -49.96 53.78
N GLU A 342 0.52 -50.56 52.65
CA GLU A 342 1.41 -50.76 51.49
C GLU A 342 1.90 -49.44 50.86
N ILE A 343 1.05 -48.39 50.88
CA ILE A 343 1.36 -47.05 50.36
C ILE A 343 0.77 -46.00 51.30
N LEU A 344 1.59 -45.05 51.75
CA LEU A 344 1.14 -43.85 52.44
C LEU A 344 1.15 -42.65 51.49
N MET A 345 -0.03 -42.07 51.24
CA MET A 345 -0.14 -40.83 50.47
C MET A 345 0.39 -39.63 51.27
N PRO A 346 0.71 -38.50 50.62
CA PRO A 346 1.14 -37.29 51.31
C PRO A 346 0.18 -36.88 52.44
N ASN A 347 0.73 -36.63 53.63
CA ASN A 347 0.04 -36.32 54.89
C ASN A 347 -0.76 -37.46 55.54
N GLU A 348 -0.73 -38.67 54.99
CA GLU A 348 -1.34 -39.83 55.64
C GLU A 348 -0.45 -40.39 56.76
N THR A 349 -1.10 -41.06 57.71
CA THR A 349 -0.47 -41.72 58.85
C THR A 349 -0.64 -43.23 58.71
N GLY A 350 0.44 -43.97 58.91
CA GLY A 350 0.48 -45.43 58.94
C GLY A 350 0.78 -45.94 60.33
N TYR A 351 0.47 -47.21 60.55
CA TYR A 351 0.61 -47.90 61.82
C TYR A 351 1.60 -49.06 61.67
N PHE A 352 2.36 -49.35 62.72
CA PHE A 352 3.18 -50.56 62.81
C PHE A 352 2.97 -51.21 64.17
N GLU A 353 3.06 -52.54 64.20
CA GLU A 353 3.00 -53.34 65.42
C GLU A 353 3.84 -54.61 65.24
N GLU A 354 4.55 -55.02 66.29
CA GLU A 354 5.35 -56.25 66.32
C GLU A 354 5.33 -56.89 67.71
N TYR A 355 5.32 -58.23 67.74
CA TYR A 355 5.41 -59.03 68.95
C TYR A 355 6.72 -59.83 68.94
N LEU A 356 7.52 -59.68 70.00
CA LEU A 356 8.83 -60.30 70.16
C LEU A 356 8.89 -61.10 71.46
N LEU A 357 9.64 -62.20 71.46
CA LEU A 357 9.96 -62.96 72.68
C LEU A 357 11.35 -62.53 73.18
N ILE A 358 11.41 -61.95 74.38
CA ILE A 358 12.62 -61.41 75.01
C ILE A 358 12.70 -61.93 76.44
N SER A 359 13.84 -62.51 76.83
CA SER A 359 14.03 -63.09 78.16
C SER A 359 14.33 -62.04 79.24
N GLU A 360 14.94 -60.93 78.84
CA GLU A 360 15.38 -59.82 79.67
C GLU A 360 14.26 -58.78 79.88
N THR A 361 14.27 -58.08 81.01
CA THR A 361 13.28 -57.04 81.29
C THR A 361 13.52 -55.83 80.39
N VAL A 362 12.50 -55.42 79.64
CA VAL A 362 12.56 -54.23 78.77
C VAL A 362 11.98 -53.02 79.50
N VAL A 363 12.73 -51.91 79.51
CA VAL A 363 12.27 -50.63 80.12
C VAL A 363 12.18 -49.49 79.11
N HIS A 364 12.77 -49.65 77.93
CA HIS A 364 12.81 -48.59 76.94
C HIS A 364 12.91 -49.14 75.51
N VAL A 365 12.20 -48.48 74.60
CA VAL A 365 12.25 -48.71 73.15
C VAL A 365 12.35 -47.34 72.49
N GLU A 366 13.27 -47.19 71.54
CA GLU A 366 13.39 -45.98 70.73
C GLU A 366 13.60 -46.33 69.26
N ILE A 367 13.05 -45.52 68.35
CA ILE A 367 13.36 -45.63 66.92
C ILE A 367 14.75 -45.07 66.69
N ILE A 368 15.59 -45.87 66.06
CA ILE A 368 16.97 -45.51 65.71
C ILE A 368 17.14 -45.18 64.23
N ASP A 369 16.34 -45.78 63.34
CA ASP A 369 16.38 -45.51 61.91
C ASP A 369 15.06 -45.90 61.22
N TYR A 370 14.86 -45.42 59.99
CA TYR A 370 13.72 -45.81 59.16
C TYR A 370 14.03 -45.66 57.67
N PHE A 371 13.60 -46.66 56.89
CA PHE A 371 13.82 -46.71 55.44
C PHE A 371 12.47 -46.74 54.71
N TRP A 372 12.44 -46.20 53.49
CA TRP A 372 11.24 -46.21 52.66
C TRP A 372 11.60 -46.11 51.17
N SER A 373 10.65 -46.48 50.33
CA SER A 373 10.70 -46.33 48.87
C SER A 373 9.75 -45.21 48.43
N VAL A 374 10.22 -44.29 47.59
CA VAL A 374 9.38 -43.24 46.97
C VAL A 374 8.78 -43.80 45.67
N LYS A 375 7.47 -43.64 45.48
CA LYS A 375 6.74 -44.13 44.28
C LYS A 375 6.62 -43.07 43.19
#